data_AF-A0A6N9A0R2-F1
#
_entry.id   AF-A0A6N9A0R2-F1
#
_cell.length_a   1.000
_cell.length_b   1.000
_cell.length_c   1.000
_cell.angle_alpha   90.00
_cell.angle_beta   90.00
_cell.angle_gamma   90.00
#
_symmetry.space_group_name_H-M   'P 1'
#
loop_
_entity.id
_entity.type
_entity.pdbx_description
1 polymer ?
#
loop_
_entity_poly.entity_id
_entity_poly.type
_entity_poly.pdbx_seq_one_letter_code
_entity_poly.pdbx_strand_id
1 'polypeptide(L)' 'MVDFLGLDTLLAQMMAAIGLAMVAGNGFAMWKHSRGETPKGVEGAYRPGRARFLLVVGLVIGIWGLAGLV' A
#
# COMPACT_ATOMS: atom_id res chain seq x y z
N MET A 1 20.03 21.55 -6.20
CA MET A 1 19.43 22.12 -4.97
C MET A 1 18.38 21.19 -4.37
N VAL A 2 17.69 20.36 -5.17
CA VAL A 2 16.79 19.29 -4.70
C VAL A 2 17.55 18.15 -4.00
N ASP A 3 18.72 17.76 -4.54
CA ASP A 3 19.62 16.80 -3.89
C ASP A 3 20.15 17.29 -2.52
N PHE A 4 20.22 18.61 -2.30
CA PHE A 4 20.83 19.19 -1.09
C PHE A 4 19.96 19.04 0.17
N LEU A 5 18.65 18.81 0.00
CA LEU A 5 17.70 18.60 1.08
C LEU A 5 17.36 17.11 1.30
N GLY A 6 17.98 16.20 0.54
CA GLY A 6 17.66 14.76 0.60
C GLY A 6 16.21 14.44 0.20
N LEU A 7 15.57 15.32 -0.58
CA LEU A 7 14.18 15.19 -0.98
C LEU A 7 13.93 13.95 -1.82
N ASP A 8 14.89 13.54 -2.64
CA ASP A 8 14.78 12.34 -3.46
C ASP A 8 14.77 11.07 -2.59
N THR A 9 15.65 11.00 -1.60
CA THR A 9 15.66 9.91 -0.61
C THR A 9 14.39 9.91 0.23
N LEU A 10 13.93 11.07 0.69
CA LEU A 10 12.68 11.20 1.45
C LEU A 10 11.48 10.74 0.61
N LEU A 11 11.41 11.17 -0.65
CA LEU A 11 10.34 10.76 -1.57
C LEU A 11 10.35 9.26 -1.82
N ALA A 12 11.52 8.67 -2.05
CA ALA A 12 11.66 7.22 -2.22
C ALA A 12 11.23 6.44 -0.96
N GLN A 13 11.61 6.91 0.24
CA GLN A 13 11.16 6.34 1.52
C GLN A 13 9.64 6.45 1.70
N MET A 14 9.05 7.61 1.39
CA MET A 14 7.60 7.81 1.47
C MET A 14 6.85 6.90 0.51
N MET A 15 7.32 6.77 -0.73
CA MET A 15 6.72 5.88 -1.73
C MET A 15 6.81 4.42 -1.31
N ALA A 16 7.96 3.99 -0.77
CA ALA A 16 8.13 2.65 -0.20
C ALA A 16 7.16 2.40 0.96
N ALA A 17 7.07 3.34 1.91
CA ALA A 17 6.19 3.23 3.07
C ALA A 17 4.71 3.19 2.70
N ILE A 18 4.26 4.06 1.80
CA ILE A 18 2.88 4.08 1.30
C ILE A 18 2.56 2.79 0.55
N GLY A 19 3.46 2.33 -0.32
CA GLY A 19 3.31 1.06 -1.04
C GLY A 19 3.13 -0.12 -0.07
N LEU A 20 4.00 -0.22 0.94
CA LEU A 20 3.91 -1.24 1.98
C LEU A 20 2.60 -1.15 2.78
N ALA A 21 2.18 0.05 3.18
CA ALA A 21 0.93 0.25 3.90
C ALA A 21 -0.29 -0.20 3.08
N MET A 22 -0.30 0.10 1.77
CA MET A 22 -1.35 -0.35 0.85
C MET A 22 -1.36 -1.88 0.72
N VAL A 23 -0.20 -2.51 0.53
CA VAL A 23 -0.10 -3.97 0.41
C VAL A 23 -0.58 -4.64 1.69
N ALA A 24 -0.09 -4.20 2.86
CA ALA A 24 -0.46 -4.75 4.15
C ALA A 24 -1.96 -4.58 4.44
N GLY A 25 -2.50 -3.38 4.27
CA GLY A 25 -3.91 -3.08 4.54
C GLY A 25 -4.86 -3.87 3.64
N ASN A 26 -4.60 -3.89 2.32
CA ASN A 26 -5.46 -4.60 1.38
C ASN A 26 -5.29 -6.13 1.48
N GLY A 27 -4.06 -6.61 1.70
CA GLY A 27 -3.79 -8.02 1.92
C GLY A 27 -4.48 -8.55 3.19
N PHE A 28 -4.41 -7.78 4.28
CA PHE A 28 -5.12 -8.10 5.51
C PHE A 28 -6.65 -8.10 5.33
N ALA A 29 -7.19 -7.12 4.59
CA ALA A 29 -8.62 -7.08 4.27
C ALA A 29 -9.07 -8.29 3.43
N MET A 30 -8.27 -8.69 2.44
CA MET A 30 -8.51 -9.90 1.64
C MET A 30 -8.48 -11.17 2.49
N TRP A 31 -7.51 -11.28 3.40
CA TRP A 31 -7.39 -12.41 4.30
C TRP A 31 -8.60 -12.52 5.23
N LYS A 32 -9.02 -11.42 5.88
CA LYS A 32 -10.25 -11.40 6.70
C LYS A 32 -11.50 -11.76 5.91
N HIS A 33 -11.64 -11.21 4.70
CA HIS A 33 -12.77 -11.53 3.84
C HIS A 33 -12.81 -13.02 3.47
N SER A 34 -11.65 -13.64 3.19
CA SER A 34 -11.59 -15.09 2.92
C SER A 34 -12.01 -15.95 4.11
N ARG A 35 -11.99 -15.41 5.34
CA ARG A 35 -12.48 -16.05 6.56
C ARG A 35 -13.94 -15.73 6.88
N GLY A 36 -14.63 -14.97 6.00
CA GLY A 36 -15.99 -14.50 6.23
C GLY A 36 -16.09 -13.37 7.26
N GLU A 37 -14.96 -12.81 7.71
CA GLU A 37 -14.94 -11.72 8.69
C GLU A 37 -15.13 -10.37 7.99
N THR A 38 -15.99 -9.53 8.54
CA THR A 38 -16.18 -8.14 8.11
C THR A 38 -15.78 -7.17 9.23
N PRO A 39 -15.32 -5.94 8.90
CA PRO A 39 -14.97 -4.96 9.91
C PRO A 39 -16.20 -4.59 10.76
N LYS A 40 -16.05 -4.64 12.09
CA LYS A 40 -17.12 -4.23 13.00
C LYS A 40 -17.33 -2.71 12.89
N GLY A 41 -18.58 -2.27 12.81
CA GLY A 41 -18.93 -0.85 12.79
C GLY A 41 -18.70 -0.13 11.46
N VAL A 42 -18.51 -0.86 10.36
CA VAL A 42 -18.41 -0.28 9.01
C VAL A 42 -19.65 -0.65 8.20
N GLU A 43 -20.38 0.36 7.73
CA GLU A 43 -21.45 0.17 6.77
C GLU A 43 -20.85 0.06 5.35
N GLY A 44 -21.04 -1.10 4.71
CA GLY A 44 -20.66 -1.30 3.31
C GLY A 44 -20.19 -2.72 3.00
N ALA A 45 -20.55 -3.20 1.80
CA ALA A 45 -20.07 -4.47 1.30
C ALA A 45 -18.56 -4.41 0.97
N TYR A 46 -17.84 -5.48 1.31
CA TYR A 46 -16.45 -5.62 0.90
C TYR A 46 -16.35 -5.66 -0.63
N ARG A 47 -15.42 -4.87 -1.20
CA ARG A 47 -15.21 -4.75 -2.66
C ARG A 47 -13.91 -5.47 -3.07
N PRO A 48 -13.95 -6.78 -3.42
CA PRO A 48 -12.74 -7.56 -3.68
C PRO A 48 -11.91 -7.02 -4.85
N GLY A 49 -12.57 -6.48 -5.89
CA GLY A 49 -11.88 -5.86 -7.03
C GLY A 49 -11.04 -4.65 -6.63
N ARG A 50 -11.57 -3.79 -5.74
CA ARG A 50 -10.84 -2.61 -5.23
C ARG A 50 -9.62 -3.04 -4.42
N ALA A 51 -9.79 -4.02 -3.53
CA ALA A 51 -8.70 -4.50 -2.68
C ALA A 51 -7.55 -5.10 -3.51
N ARG A 52 -7.86 -5.91 -4.52
CA ARG A 52 -6.84 -6.47 -5.43
C ARG A 52 -6.14 -5.37 -6.23
N PHE A 53 -6.89 -4.41 -6.77
CA PHE A 53 -6.31 -3.28 -7.50
C PHE A 53 -5.33 -2.49 -6.62
N LEU A 54 -5.76 -2.11 -5.42
CA LEU A 54 -4.90 -1.35 -4.49
C LEU A 54 -3.71 -2.17 -3.99
N LEU A 55 -3.83 -3.49 -3.87
CA LEU A 55 -2.70 -4.36 -3.56
C LEU A 55 -1.65 -4.34 -4.69
N VAL A 56 -2.07 -4.42 -5.95
CA VAL A 56 -1.16 -4.33 -7.10
C VAL A 56 -0.51 -2.95 -7.19
N VAL A 57 -1.29 -1.87 -7.04
CA VAL A 57 -0.76 -0.50 -7.02
C VAL A 57 0.26 -0.33 -5.90
N GLY A 58 -0.04 -0.82 -4.69
CA GLY A 58 0.88 -0.78 -3.56
C GLY A 58 2.19 -1.53 -3.83
N LEU A 59 2.13 -2.70 -4.48
CA LEU A 59 3.33 -3.43 -4.90
C LEU A 59 4.17 -2.64 -5.89
N VAL A 60 3.55 -2.08 -6.92
CA VAL A 60 4.26 -1.29 -7.96
C VAL A 60 4.96 -0.08 -7.34
N ILE A 61 4.25 0.72 -6.55
CA ILE A 61 4.80 1.91 -5.91
C ILE A 61 5.85 1.53 -4.86
N GLY A 62 5.60 0.48 -4.07
CA GLY A 62 6.53 0.01 -3.05
C GLY A 62 7.84 -0.48 -3.64
N ILE A 63 7.77 -1.30 -4.70
CA ILE A 63 8.96 -1.77 -5.43
C ILE A 63 9.72 -0.60 -6.04
N TRP A 64 9.03 0.35 -6.66
CA TRP A 64 9.66 1.53 -7.23
C TRP A 64 10.35 2.41 -6.17
N GLY A 65 9.68 2.66 -5.05
CA GLY A 65 10.25 3.41 -3.93
C GLY A 65 11.49 2.71 -3.34
N LEU A 66 11.43 1.39 -3.14
CA LEU A 66 12.58 0.61 -2.67
C LEU A 66 13.74 0.61 -3.68
N ALA A 67 13.44 0.50 -4.98
CA ALA A 67 14.46 0.59 -6.03
C ALA A 67 15.11 1.98 -6.08
N GLY A 68 14.37 3.04 -5.77
CA GLY A 68 14.92 4.41 -5.66
C GLY A 68 15.79 4.65 -4.42
N LEU A 69 15.90 3.68 -3.49
CA LEU A 69 16.78 3.76 -2.32
C LEU A 69 18.10 2.99 -2.49
N VAL A 70 18.24 2.24 -3.58
CA VAL A 70 19.43 1.45 -3.93
C VAL A 70 20.16 2.12 -5.07
#